data_AF-A0A522KC93-F1
#
_entry.id   AF-A0A522KC93-F1
#
_cell.length_a   1.000
_cell.length_b   1.000
_cell.length_c   1.000
_cell.angle_alpha   90.00
_cell.angle_beta   90.00
_cell.angle_gamma   90.00
#
_symmetry.space_group_name_H-M   'P 1'
#
loop_
_entity.id
_entity.type
_entity.pdbx_description
1 polymer ?
#
loop_
_entity_poly.entity_id
_entity_poly.type
_entity_poly.pdbx_seq_one_letter_code
_entity_poly.pdbx_strand_id
1 'polypeptide(L)'
;MRRDELDFAVGLAANEGWNPGVHDADAFFATDPGSIARYDRLCFPALRRNFLDVWLNQPGSVALAWRENDRIRGYGAIRRCRDGWKVGPLFADNRLIAESLLLALNRTTTDEEPVYLDVPETNIEAMRLAADLGMHEVFGTARMYNRYQPDIVTERIFGVTTFELG
;
A
#
# COMPACT_ATOMS: atom_id res chain seq x y z
N MET A 1 11.78 11.47 5.57
CA MET A 1 13.18 11.88 5.76
C MET A 1 13.96 10.60 5.92
N ARG A 2 15.17 10.46 5.35
CA ARG A 2 15.93 9.22 5.58
C ARG A 2 16.41 9.14 7.01
N ARG A 3 16.73 7.92 7.45
CA ARG A 3 17.24 7.70 8.81
C ARG A 3 18.57 8.41 9.05
N ASP A 4 19.50 8.33 8.10
CA ASP A 4 20.80 9.01 8.14
C ASP A 4 20.66 10.55 8.13
N GLU A 5 19.70 11.10 7.40
CA GLU A 5 19.41 12.54 7.41
C GLU A 5 18.86 13.01 8.77
N LEU A 6 18.04 12.19 9.42
CA LEU A 6 17.50 12.49 10.74
C LEU A 6 18.56 12.36 11.83
N ASP A 7 19.39 11.31 11.77
CA ASP A 7 20.53 11.15 12.67
C ASP A 7 21.52 12.31 12.50
N PHE A 8 21.73 12.79 11.27
CA PHE A 8 22.51 13.98 10.98
C PHE A 8 21.89 15.25 11.59
N ALA A 9 20.58 15.46 11.44
CA ALA A 9 19.88 16.60 12.02
C ALA A 9 19.93 16.61 13.56
N VAL A 10 19.77 15.45 14.19
CA VAL A 10 19.92 15.28 15.65
C VAL A 10 21.37 15.53 16.08
N GLY A 11 22.35 15.05 15.31
CA GLY A 11 23.77 15.33 15.52
C GLY A 11 24.11 16.81 15.40
N LEU A 12 23.51 17.52 14.45
CA LEU A 12 23.66 18.98 14.33
C LEU A 12 23.11 19.70 15.56
N ALA A 13 21.90 19.35 16.01
CA ALA A 13 21.33 19.95 17.22
C ALA A 13 22.23 19.75 18.45
N ALA A 14 22.79 18.55 18.62
CA ALA A 14 23.75 18.27 19.69
C ALA A 14 25.03 19.11 19.55
N ASN A 15 25.57 19.24 18.34
CA ASN A 15 26.76 20.06 18.08
C ASN A 15 26.53 21.56 18.33
N GLU A 16 25.29 22.03 18.18
CA GLU A 16 24.88 23.39 18.53
C GLU A 16 24.62 23.59 20.03
N GLY A 17 24.86 22.57 20.86
CA GLY A 17 24.69 22.61 22.31
C GLY A 17 23.25 22.39 22.78
N TRP A 18 22.34 21.99 21.89
CA TRP A 18 21.01 21.54 22.28
C TRP A 18 21.11 20.14 22.90
N ASN A 19 20.12 19.77 23.72
CA ASN A 19 20.07 18.46 24.39
C ASN A 19 18.95 17.58 23.78
N PRO A 20 19.10 17.05 22.56
CA PRO A 20 18.11 16.15 21.97
C PRO A 20 18.03 14.86 22.78
N GLY A 21 16.83 14.30 22.88
CA GLY A 21 16.61 13.01 23.51
C GLY A 21 17.29 11.89 22.74
N VAL A 22 17.81 10.89 23.47
CA VAL A 22 18.51 9.72 22.90
C VAL A 22 17.65 8.90 21.93
N HIS A 23 16.32 9.07 21.98
CA HIS A 23 15.35 8.39 21.13
C HIS A 23 14.56 9.36 20.23
N ASP A 24 14.95 10.64 20.13
CA ASP A 24 14.19 11.62 19.34
C ASP A 24 14.17 11.25 17.85
N ALA A 25 15.30 10.79 17.32
CA ALA A 25 15.39 10.26 15.96
C ALA A 25 14.52 9.00 15.79
N ASP A 26 14.55 8.07 16.74
CA ASP A 26 13.75 6.85 16.69
C ASP A 26 12.26 7.15 16.72
N ALA A 27 11.83 8.02 17.63
CA ALA A 27 10.44 8.43 17.80
C ALA A 27 9.94 9.16 16.54
N PHE A 28 10.71 10.11 16.02
CA PHE A 28 10.35 10.82 14.80
C PHE A 28 10.33 9.88 13.59
N PHE A 29 11.33 9.02 13.42
CA PHE A 29 11.40 8.09 12.31
C PHE A 29 10.29 7.03 12.35
N ALA A 30 9.94 6.54 13.53
CA ALA A 30 8.78 5.66 13.72
C ALA A 30 7.46 6.35 13.32
N THR A 31 7.43 7.68 13.33
CA THR A 31 6.31 8.48 12.82
C THR A 31 6.51 8.96 11.38
N ASP A 32 7.60 8.56 10.68
CA ASP A 32 8.08 9.23 9.48
C ASP A 32 7.05 9.22 8.33
N PRO A 33 6.91 10.36 7.64
CA PRO A 33 6.09 10.52 6.46
C PRO A 33 6.39 9.61 5.24
N GLY A 34 7.48 8.86 5.21
CA GLY A 34 7.79 7.84 4.19
C GLY A 34 7.15 6.48 4.44
N SER A 35 6.35 6.32 5.50
CA SER A 35 5.69 5.05 5.82
C SER A 35 4.58 4.68 4.83
N ILE A 36 4.41 3.38 4.60
CA ILE A 36 3.27 2.80 3.85
C ILE A 36 1.94 3.33 4.41
N ALA A 37 1.82 3.52 5.73
CA ALA A 37 0.61 4.03 6.36
C ALA A 37 0.22 5.45 5.93
N ARG A 38 1.19 6.33 5.62
CA ARG A 38 0.87 7.66 5.08
C ARG A 38 0.41 7.59 3.64
N TYR A 39 1.08 6.75 2.84
CA TYR A 39 0.66 6.52 1.46
C TYR A 39 -0.75 5.92 1.41
N ASP A 40 -1.00 4.92 2.25
CA ASP A 40 -2.28 4.26 2.44
C ASP A 40 -3.41 5.25 2.75
N ARG A 41 -3.16 6.24 3.62
CA ARG A 41 -4.16 7.27 3.96
C ARG A 41 -4.63 8.10 2.76
N LEU A 42 -3.86 8.16 1.68
CA LEU A 42 -4.31 8.80 0.43
C LEU A 42 -5.39 7.96 -0.27
N CYS A 43 -5.35 6.65 -0.10
CA CYS A 43 -6.22 5.69 -0.79
C CYS A 43 -7.34 5.14 0.13
N PHE A 44 -7.15 5.25 1.45
CA PHE A 44 -8.06 4.76 2.47
C PHE A 44 -8.46 5.90 3.42
N PRO A 45 -9.74 6.00 3.84
CA PRO A 45 -10.25 7.15 4.57
C PRO A 45 -9.72 7.32 6.00
N ALA A 46 -9.07 6.30 6.57
CA ALA A 46 -8.56 6.31 7.93
C ALA A 46 -7.06 5.99 8.00
N LEU A 47 -6.38 6.51 9.02
CA LEU A 47 -5.00 6.12 9.30
C LEU A 47 -5.00 4.80 10.06
N ARG A 48 -4.74 3.70 9.35
CA ARG A 48 -4.91 2.32 9.85
C ARG A 48 -3.59 1.60 10.14
N ARG A 49 -2.69 2.23 10.89
CA ARG A 49 -1.31 1.74 11.16
C ARG A 49 -1.26 0.32 11.70
N ASN A 50 -1.97 0.05 12.80
CA ASN A 50 -1.95 -1.27 13.45
C ASN A 50 -2.50 -2.37 12.53
N PHE A 51 -3.52 -2.03 11.74
CA PHE A 51 -4.04 -2.94 10.73
C PHE A 51 -2.97 -3.24 9.68
N LEU A 52 -2.30 -2.23 9.12
CA LEU A 52 -1.27 -2.43 8.10
C LEU A 52 -0.09 -3.23 8.62
N ASP A 53 0.36 -2.98 9.86
CA ASP A 53 1.45 -3.73 10.47
C ASP A 53 1.15 -5.23 10.54
N VAL A 54 -0.05 -5.59 11.00
CA VAL A 54 -0.49 -6.99 11.02
C VAL A 54 -0.76 -7.51 9.61
N TRP A 55 -1.41 -6.73 8.76
CA TRP A 55 -1.88 -7.14 7.44
C TRP A 55 -0.74 -7.44 6.48
N LEU A 56 0.32 -6.63 6.49
CA LEU A 56 1.47 -6.76 5.58
C LEU A 56 2.46 -7.82 6.05
N ASN A 57 2.36 -8.28 7.31
CA ASN A 57 3.26 -9.27 7.91
C ASN A 57 2.55 -10.61 8.23
N GLN A 58 1.41 -10.90 7.57
CA GLN A 58 0.71 -12.17 7.79
C GLN A 58 1.57 -13.37 7.37
N PRO A 59 1.57 -14.49 8.14
CA PRO A 59 2.24 -15.71 7.72
C PRO A 59 1.73 -16.19 6.35
N GLY A 60 2.65 -16.51 5.44
CA GLY A 60 2.31 -16.95 4.08
C GLY A 60 1.76 -15.85 3.17
N SER A 61 1.96 -14.58 3.54
CA SER A 61 1.72 -13.43 2.66
C SER A 61 3.02 -12.80 2.19
N VAL A 62 2.96 -12.08 1.08
CA VAL A 62 4.06 -11.24 0.61
C VAL A 62 3.53 -9.83 0.40
N ALA A 63 4.24 -8.85 0.94
CA ALA A 63 4.01 -7.43 0.69
C ALA A 63 5.21 -6.82 -0.02
N LEU A 64 4.96 -6.03 -1.06
CA LEU A 64 5.97 -5.32 -1.83
C LEU A 64 5.63 -3.83 -1.87
N ALA A 65 6.65 -2.99 -1.88
CA ALA A 65 6.50 -1.54 -2.01
C ALA A 65 7.46 -0.99 -3.05
N TRP A 66 6.96 -0.09 -3.90
CA TRP A 66 7.77 0.70 -4.80
C TRP A 66 8.29 1.93 -4.07
N ARG A 67 9.61 2.02 -3.95
CA ARG A 67 10.29 3.14 -3.28
C ARG A 67 11.17 3.90 -4.26
N GLU A 68 11.02 5.21 -4.29
CA GLU A 68 11.84 6.11 -5.11
C GLU A 68 12.18 7.37 -4.31
N ASN A 69 13.46 7.74 -4.23
CA ASN A 69 13.95 8.86 -3.42
C ASN A 69 13.36 8.86 -2.00
N ASP A 70 13.39 7.68 -1.38
CA ASP A 70 12.87 7.39 -0.04
C ASP A 70 11.37 7.56 0.17
N ARG A 71 10.60 7.80 -0.90
CA ARG A 71 9.14 7.90 -0.87
C ARG A 71 8.50 6.64 -1.42
N ILE A 72 7.43 6.21 -0.76
CA ILE A 72 6.54 5.18 -1.29
C ILE A 72 5.75 5.79 -2.45
N ARG A 73 5.84 5.17 -3.61
CA ARG A 73 5.07 5.52 -4.83
C ARG A 73 3.95 4.50 -5.09
N GLY A 74 3.94 3.40 -4.36
CA GLY A 74 2.93 2.36 -4.43
C GLY A 74 3.32 1.18 -3.54
N TYR A 75 2.34 0.36 -3.18
CA TYR A 75 2.56 -0.89 -2.48
C TYR A 75 1.40 -1.85 -2.75
N GLY A 76 1.66 -3.14 -2.58
CA GLY A 76 0.61 -4.13 -2.58
C GLY A 76 0.98 -5.36 -1.76
N ALA A 77 -0.03 -6.15 -1.44
CA ALA A 77 0.15 -7.40 -0.71
C ALA A 77 -0.65 -8.52 -1.36
N ILE A 78 -0.08 -9.72 -1.38
CA ILE A 78 -0.72 -10.96 -1.84
C ILE A 78 -0.76 -11.97 -0.71
N ARG A 79 -1.89 -12.65 -0.56
CA ARG A 79 -2.12 -13.62 0.53
C ARG A 79 -2.94 -14.80 0.04
N ARG A 80 -2.78 -15.93 0.73
CA ARG A 80 -3.58 -17.13 0.49
C ARG A 80 -5.06 -16.91 0.83
N CYS A 81 -5.96 -17.41 -0.01
CA CYS A 81 -7.41 -17.47 0.23
C CYS A 81 -7.92 -18.91 0.29
N ARG A 82 -9.23 -19.08 0.51
CA ARG A 82 -9.87 -20.42 0.49
C ARG A 82 -9.65 -21.13 -0.84
N ASP A 83 -9.73 -20.37 -1.92
CA ASP A 83 -9.39 -20.76 -3.28
C ASP A 83 -8.43 -19.71 -3.84
N GLY A 84 -7.29 -20.16 -4.40
CA GLY A 84 -6.23 -19.31 -4.94
C GLY A 84 -5.64 -18.24 -4.00
N TRP A 85 -5.27 -17.11 -4.61
CA TRP A 85 -4.54 -16.01 -3.98
C TRP A 85 -5.27 -14.69 -4.17
N LYS A 86 -5.16 -13.77 -3.22
CA LYS A 86 -5.78 -12.46 -3.31
C LYS A 86 -4.77 -11.35 -3.14
N VAL A 87 -4.72 -10.46 -4.12
CA VAL A 87 -3.98 -9.21 -4.03
C VAL A 87 -4.89 -8.15 -3.40
N GLY A 88 -4.42 -7.53 -2.32
CA GLY A 88 -5.17 -6.51 -1.61
C GLY A 88 -4.39 -5.95 -0.41
N PRO A 89 -4.10 -4.65 -0.35
CA PRO A 89 -4.43 -3.66 -1.38
C PRO A 89 -3.45 -3.74 -2.56
N LEU A 90 -3.77 -3.03 -3.65
CA LEU A 90 -2.81 -2.65 -4.69
C LEU A 90 -2.98 -1.15 -4.94
N PHE A 91 -2.16 -0.35 -4.28
CA PHE A 91 -2.19 1.11 -4.38
C PHE A 91 -0.93 1.62 -5.06
N ALA A 92 -1.07 2.53 -6.02
CA ALA A 92 0.08 3.03 -6.79
C ALA A 92 -0.18 4.40 -7.41
N ASP A 93 0.87 5.20 -7.58
CA ASP A 93 0.78 6.54 -8.16
C ASP A 93 0.35 6.54 -9.62
N ASN A 94 0.59 5.44 -10.32
CA ASN A 94 0.24 5.25 -11.72
C ASN A 94 0.18 3.75 -12.06
N ARG A 95 -0.34 3.49 -13.26
CA ARG A 95 -0.51 2.14 -13.80
C ARG A 95 0.81 1.36 -13.89
N LEU A 96 1.91 1.98 -14.33
CA LEU A 96 3.20 1.29 -14.49
C LEU A 96 3.69 0.68 -13.17
N ILE A 97 3.54 1.43 -12.08
CA ILE A 97 3.90 0.96 -10.74
C ILE A 97 2.96 -0.15 -10.28
N ALA A 98 1.64 0.02 -10.50
CA ALA A 98 0.64 -1.01 -10.15
C ALA A 98 0.91 -2.33 -10.87
N GLU A 99 1.16 -2.28 -12.18
CA GLU A 99 1.45 -3.43 -13.03
C GLU A 99 2.73 -4.13 -12.57
N SER A 100 3.79 -3.37 -12.32
CA SER A 100 5.07 -3.91 -11.83
C SER A 100 4.90 -4.62 -10.48
N LEU A 101 4.16 -4.02 -9.55
CA LEU A 101 3.87 -4.61 -8.24
C LEU A 101 3.02 -5.87 -8.38
N LEU A 102 1.96 -5.84 -9.19
CA LEU A 102 1.07 -6.97 -9.40
C LEU A 102 1.80 -8.17 -10.02
N LEU A 103 2.61 -7.95 -11.06
CA LEU A 103 3.42 -8.99 -11.68
C LEU A 103 4.46 -9.56 -10.71
N ALA A 104 5.10 -8.71 -9.89
CA ALA A 104 6.06 -9.15 -8.89
C ALA A 104 5.40 -9.98 -7.78
N LEU A 105 4.21 -9.58 -7.32
CA LEU A 105 3.41 -10.34 -6.35
C LEU A 105 2.96 -11.69 -6.94
N ASN A 106 2.49 -11.71 -8.18
CA ASN A 106 2.06 -12.93 -8.87
C ASN A 106 3.20 -13.96 -8.98
N ARG A 107 4.45 -13.52 -9.16
CA ARG A 107 5.62 -14.43 -9.18
C ARG A 107 5.92 -15.11 -7.85
N THR A 108 5.25 -14.71 -6.76
CA THR A 108 5.40 -15.33 -5.44
C THR A 108 4.39 -16.45 -5.18
N THR A 109 3.48 -16.69 -6.11
CA THR A 109 2.48 -17.76 -6.04
C THR A 109 2.88 -18.94 -6.92
N THR A 110 2.08 -20.01 -6.90
CA THR A 110 2.23 -21.16 -7.81
C THR A 110 1.42 -20.94 -9.08
N ASP A 111 1.92 -21.39 -10.23
CA ASP A 111 1.33 -21.14 -11.56
C ASP A 111 -0.06 -21.79 -11.78
N GLU A 112 -0.49 -22.70 -10.90
CA GLU A 112 -1.70 -23.50 -11.07
C GLU A 112 -2.96 -22.88 -10.43
N GLU A 113 -2.83 -21.75 -9.72
CA GLU A 113 -3.90 -21.21 -8.88
C GLU A 113 -4.31 -19.80 -9.27
N PRO A 114 -5.63 -19.49 -9.21
CA PRO A 114 -6.12 -18.18 -9.62
C PRO A 114 -5.64 -17.07 -8.67
N VAL A 115 -5.37 -15.90 -9.25
CA VAL A 115 -5.11 -14.66 -8.51
C VAL A 115 -6.28 -13.71 -8.68
N TYR A 116 -6.85 -13.29 -7.55
CA TYR A 116 -7.98 -12.39 -7.46
C TYR A 116 -7.52 -10.97 -7.10
N LEU A 117 -8.15 -9.99 -7.74
CA LEU A 117 -7.97 -8.56 -7.49
C LEU A 117 -9.34 -7.88 -7.55
N ASP A 118 -9.68 -7.12 -6.52
CA ASP A 118 -10.94 -6.37 -6.46
C ASP A 118 -10.70 -4.96 -7.04
N VAL A 119 -11.04 -4.76 -8.31
CA VAL A 119 -10.72 -3.54 -9.07
C VAL A 119 -11.86 -2.51 -8.97
N PRO A 120 -11.59 -1.25 -8.59
CA PRO A 120 -12.62 -0.20 -8.65
C PRO A 120 -12.96 0.16 -10.11
N GLU A 121 -14.22 -0.02 -10.50
CA GLU A 121 -14.70 0.34 -11.85
C GLU A 121 -14.52 1.84 -12.17
N THR A 122 -14.51 2.69 -11.12
CA THR A 122 -14.26 4.13 -11.25
C THR A 122 -12.82 4.47 -11.64
N ASN A 123 -11.87 3.53 -11.50
CA ASN A 123 -10.50 3.70 -11.95
C ASN A 123 -10.29 3.01 -13.30
N ILE A 124 -10.42 3.79 -14.38
CA ILE A 124 -10.30 3.31 -15.78
C ILE A 124 -8.94 2.63 -16.03
N GLU A 125 -7.86 3.15 -15.45
CA GLU A 125 -6.53 2.58 -15.63
C GLU A 125 -6.37 1.24 -14.92
N ALA A 126 -7.07 1.04 -13.80
CA ALA A 126 -7.11 -0.24 -13.11
C ALA A 126 -7.94 -1.28 -13.88
N MET A 127 -9.07 -0.87 -14.46
CA MET A 127 -9.87 -1.73 -15.34
C MET A 127 -9.09 -2.15 -16.59
N ARG A 128 -8.36 -1.21 -17.20
CA ARG A 128 -7.46 -1.51 -18.33
C ARG A 128 -6.34 -2.46 -17.91
N LEU A 129 -5.75 -2.26 -16.72
CA LEU A 129 -4.70 -3.15 -16.22
C LEU A 129 -5.20 -4.58 -16.09
N ALA A 130 -6.38 -4.77 -15.48
CA ALA A 130 -6.98 -6.08 -15.34
C ALA A 130 -7.26 -6.73 -16.72
N ALA A 131 -7.79 -5.97 -17.67
CA ALA A 131 -8.06 -6.45 -19.03
C ALA A 131 -6.76 -6.84 -19.78
N ASP A 132 -5.72 -6.01 -19.71
CA ASP A 132 -4.45 -6.26 -20.39
C ASP A 132 -3.69 -7.47 -19.82
N LEU A 133 -3.91 -7.76 -18.53
CA LEU A 133 -3.39 -8.96 -17.86
C LEU A 133 -4.29 -10.19 -18.05
N GLY A 134 -5.36 -10.10 -18.85
CA GLY A 134 -6.25 -11.22 -19.14
C GLY A 134 -7.13 -11.65 -17.96
N MET A 135 -7.36 -10.77 -16.98
CA MET A 135 -8.25 -11.06 -15.85
C MET A 135 -9.72 -11.05 -16.32
N HIS A 136 -10.53 -11.91 -15.69
CA HIS A 136 -11.96 -12.01 -15.95
C HIS A 136 -12.77 -11.64 -14.72
N GLU A 137 -13.87 -10.90 -14.93
CA GLU A 137 -14.79 -10.55 -13.84
C GLU A 137 -15.47 -11.81 -13.29
N VAL A 138 -15.42 -11.97 -11.97
CA VAL A 138 -16.11 -13.05 -11.25
C VAL A 138 -17.45 -12.55 -10.71
N PHE A 139 -17.48 -11.34 -10.16
CA PHE A 139 -18.69 -10.64 -9.71
C PHE A 139 -18.41 -9.15 -9.47
N GLY A 140 -19.48 -8.35 -9.45
CA GLY A 140 -19.43 -6.92 -9.13
C GLY A 140 -20.09 -6.60 -7.78
N THR A 141 -19.62 -5.52 -7.14
CA THR A 141 -20.27 -4.94 -5.94
C THR A 141 -20.26 -3.42 -6.00
N ALA A 142 -21.21 -2.79 -5.30
CA ALA A 142 -21.27 -1.34 -5.20
C ALA A 142 -20.66 -0.85 -3.87
N ARG A 143 -19.73 0.11 -3.95
CA ARG A 143 -19.24 0.83 -2.77
C ARG A 143 -20.26 1.88 -2.35
N MET A 144 -20.81 1.75 -1.14
CA MET A 144 -21.81 2.68 -0.59
C MET A 144 -21.25 3.52 0.56
N TYR A 145 -21.71 4.77 0.67
CA TYR A 145 -21.37 5.69 1.75
C TYR A 145 -22.64 6.28 2.36
N ASN A 146 -22.70 6.39 3.69
CA ASN A 146 -23.90 6.89 4.40
C ASN A 146 -24.13 8.40 4.17
N ARG A 147 -23.07 9.22 4.18
CA ARG A 147 -23.18 10.69 4.11
C ARG A 147 -22.53 11.27 2.87
N TYR A 148 -21.21 11.14 2.78
CA TYR A 148 -20.41 11.67 1.69
C TYR A 148 -19.35 10.66 1.31
N GLN A 149 -18.92 10.72 0.05
CA GLN A 149 -17.75 10.00 -0.39
C GLN A 149 -16.52 10.56 0.35
N PRO A 150 -15.66 9.70 0.92
CA PRO A 150 -14.45 10.16 1.59
C PRO A 150 -13.49 10.85 0.62
N ASP A 151 -12.72 11.79 1.17
CA ASP A 151 -11.60 12.41 0.46
C ASP A 151 -10.44 11.43 0.35
N ILE A 152 -10.38 10.73 -0.78
CA ILE A 152 -9.36 9.74 -1.16
C ILE A 152 -9.04 9.88 -2.65
N VAL A 153 -7.81 9.51 -3.02
CA VAL A 153 -7.30 9.55 -4.39
C VAL A 153 -7.65 8.25 -5.09
N THR A 154 -8.82 8.21 -5.73
CA THR A 154 -9.38 6.99 -6.34
C THR A 154 -8.51 6.45 -7.48
N GLU A 155 -7.83 7.35 -8.20
CA GLU A 155 -6.93 7.03 -9.32
C GLU A 155 -5.73 6.19 -8.89
N ARG A 156 -5.40 6.18 -7.59
CA ARG A 156 -4.30 5.38 -7.03
C ARG A 156 -4.73 4.00 -6.55
N ILE A 157 -6.02 3.70 -6.60
CA ILE A 157 -6.60 2.44 -6.12
C ILE A 157 -6.72 1.49 -7.31
N PHE A 158 -5.77 0.57 -7.46
CA PHE A 158 -5.80 -0.46 -8.50
C PHE A 158 -6.42 -1.77 -8.00
N GLY A 159 -6.39 -1.99 -6.69
CA GLY A 159 -7.12 -3.05 -6.01
C GLY A 159 -7.45 -2.65 -4.57
N VAL A 160 -8.70 -2.82 -4.15
CA VAL A 160 -9.10 -2.54 -2.77
C VAL A 160 -8.46 -3.56 -1.81
N THR A 161 -8.41 -3.25 -0.52
CA THR A 161 -7.74 -4.14 0.45
C THR A 161 -8.51 -5.44 0.59
N THR A 162 -9.81 -5.31 0.85
CA THR A 162 -10.77 -6.40 1.01
C THR A 162 -12.19 -5.82 1.08
N PHE A 163 -13.21 -6.56 0.64
CA PHE A 163 -14.59 -6.04 0.65
C PHE A 163 -15.13 -5.75 2.06
N GLU A 164 -14.76 -6.59 3.03
CA GLU A 164 -15.29 -6.55 4.40
C GLU A 164 -14.75 -5.39 5.23
N LEU A 165 -13.52 -4.95 4.94
CA LEU A 165 -12.76 -3.99 5.76
C LEU A 165 -12.31 -2.76 4.95
N GLY A 166 -12.55 -2.76 3.64
CA GLY A 166 -12.19 -1.72 2.67
C GLY A 166 -10.75 -1.82 2.18
#